data_AF-A0A938WPS1-F1
#
_entry.id   AF-A0A938WPS1-F1
#
_cell.length_a   1.000
_cell.length_b   1.000
_cell.length_c   1.000
_cell.angle_alpha   90.00
_cell.angle_beta   90.00
_cell.angle_gamma   90.00
#
_symmetry.space_group_name_H-M   'P 1'
#
loop_
_entity.id
_entity.type
_entity.pdbx_description
1 polymer ?
#
loop_
_entity_poly.entity_id
_entity_poly.type
_entity_poly.pdbx_seq_one_letter_code
_entity_poly.pdbx_strand_id
1 'polypeptide(L)'
;MGWKKLIFGEKMPDKDDPKYEKRYKKEVEAGRKAARFLRIDKMAGCAQRFACKHPKWFLGIVFGIVLGCLALNVYRMVSVCILPDNGRHATATERQEILLKQKQPMNHDDGQD
;
A
#
# COMPACT_ATOMS: atom_id res chain seq x y z
N MET A 1 -30.37 23.55 3.37
CA MET A 1 -29.84 23.80 2.00
C MET A 1 -29.70 22.45 1.30
N GLY A 2 -30.44 22.23 0.22
CA GLY A 2 -30.68 20.88 -0.32
C GLY A 2 -29.56 20.32 -1.19
N TRP A 3 -29.37 19.00 -1.14
CA TRP A 3 -28.40 18.21 -1.92
C TRP A 3 -28.44 18.51 -3.43
N LYS A 4 -29.61 18.92 -3.94
CA LYS A 4 -29.81 19.37 -5.32
C LYS A 4 -28.91 20.56 -5.70
N LYS A 5 -28.61 21.48 -4.77
CA LYS A 5 -27.67 22.60 -4.99
C LYS A 5 -26.21 22.15 -5.03
N LEU A 6 -25.86 21.05 -4.36
CA LEU A 6 -24.49 20.53 -4.34
C LEU A 6 -24.13 19.86 -5.68
N ILE A 7 -25.11 19.19 -6.30
CA ILE A 7 -24.91 18.44 -7.55
C ILE A 7 -25.10 19.33 -8.78
N PHE A 8 -26.06 20.27 -8.75
CA PHE A 8 -26.34 21.13 -9.90
C PHE A 8 -25.47 22.39 -9.97
N GLY A 9 -24.72 22.68 -8.89
CA GLY A 9 -23.94 23.90 -8.77
C GLY A 9 -24.81 25.14 -8.62
N GLU A 10 -24.25 26.19 -8.02
CA GLU A 10 -24.88 27.50 -8.02
C GLU A 10 -24.99 28.03 -9.46
N LYS A 11 -26.09 28.72 -9.79
CA LYS A 11 -26.33 29.24 -11.14
C LYS A 11 -25.14 30.10 -11.56
N MET A 12 -24.44 29.71 -12.63
CA MET A 12 -23.21 30.34 -13.13
C MET A 12 -23.44 31.86 -13.24
N PRO A 13 -22.82 32.67 -12.36
CA PRO A 13 -22.99 34.12 -12.35
C PRO A 13 -22.41 34.72 -13.61
N ASP A 14 -22.96 35.87 -13.98
CA ASP A 14 -22.69 36.47 -15.28
C ASP A 14 -21.19 36.74 -15.45
N LYS A 15 -20.70 36.50 -16.66
CA LYS A 15 -19.26 36.39 -16.97
C LYS A 15 -18.53 37.74 -16.77
N ASP A 16 -19.29 38.83 -16.79
CA ASP A 16 -18.81 40.22 -16.75
C ASP A 16 -18.91 40.85 -15.35
N ASP A 17 -19.27 40.10 -14.31
CA ASP A 17 -19.34 40.63 -12.94
C ASP A 17 -17.93 40.79 -12.32
N PRO A 18 -17.49 42.01 -11.95
CA PRO A 18 -16.17 42.26 -11.37
C PRO A 18 -15.98 41.59 -10.00
N LYS A 19 -17.08 41.15 -9.38
CA LYS A 19 -17.09 40.39 -8.12
C LYS A 19 -16.68 38.93 -8.33
N TYR A 20 -16.96 38.37 -9.52
CA TYR A 20 -16.70 36.96 -9.84
C TYR A 20 -15.23 36.71 -10.18
N GLU A 21 -14.64 37.61 -10.96
CA GLU A 21 -13.22 37.55 -11.32
C GLU A 21 -12.31 37.57 -10.08
N LYS A 22 -12.65 38.39 -9.08
CA LYS A 22 -11.91 38.49 -7.82
C LYS A 22 -12.00 37.21 -6.97
N ARG A 23 -13.16 36.53 -6.98
CA ARG A 23 -13.35 35.25 -6.28
C ARG A 23 -12.59 34.12 -6.98
N TYR A 24 -12.72 34.05 -8.30
CA TYR A 24 -12.01 33.08 -9.12
C TYR A 24 -10.50 33.19 -8.97
N LYS A 25 -9.93 34.39 -9.07
CA LYS A 25 -8.48 34.61 -8.88
C LYS A 25 -8.01 34.17 -7.50
N LYS A 26 -8.80 34.44 -6.45
CA LYS A 26 -8.48 34.04 -5.07
C LYS A 26 -8.52 32.52 -4.87
N GLU A 27 -9.51 31.84 -5.46
CA GLU A 27 -9.64 30.38 -5.39
C GLU A 27 -8.55 29.67 -6.19
N VAL A 28 -8.22 30.18 -7.39
CA VAL A 28 -7.13 29.67 -8.21
C VAL A 28 -5.76 29.88 -7.54
N GLU A 29 -5.53 31.04 -6.91
CA GLU A 29 -4.30 31.26 -6.13
C GLU A 29 -4.23 30.36 -4.90
N ALA A 30 -5.34 30.15 -4.19
CA ALA A 30 -5.40 29.24 -3.06
C ALA A 30 -5.13 27.79 -3.49
N GLY A 31 -5.70 27.34 -4.62
CA GLY A 31 -5.41 26.03 -5.22
C GLY A 31 -3.95 25.90 -5.67
N ARG A 32 -3.38 26.94 -6.28
CA ARG A 32 -1.96 26.96 -6.69
C ARG A 32 -1.00 27.04 -5.49
N LYS A 33 -1.42 27.63 -4.37
CA LYS A 33 -0.71 27.58 -3.08
C LYS A 33 -0.83 26.20 -2.45
N ALA A 34 -2.01 25.58 -2.47
CA ALA A 34 -2.23 24.24 -1.95
C ALA A 34 -1.45 23.18 -2.73
N ALA A 35 -1.41 23.26 -4.06
CA ALA A 35 -0.61 22.37 -4.92
C ALA A 35 0.89 22.50 -4.64
N ARG A 36 1.40 23.74 -4.46
CA ARG A 36 2.79 23.97 -4.01
C ARG A 36 3.04 23.52 -2.57
N PHE A 37 2.02 23.60 -1.71
CA PHE A 37 2.10 23.22 -0.30
C PHE A 37 2.06 21.70 -0.11
N LEU A 38 1.38 20.98 -1.00
CA LEU A 38 1.48 19.53 -1.17
C LEU A 38 2.92 19.08 -1.52
N ARG A 39 3.83 20.02 -1.81
CA ARG A 39 5.29 19.93 -1.61
C ARG A 39 6.00 18.74 -2.25
N ILE A 40 5.38 18.07 -3.20
CA ILE A 40 6.04 17.09 -4.06
C ILE A 40 7.20 17.76 -4.79
N ASP A 41 7.04 19.02 -5.24
CA ASP A 41 8.14 19.80 -5.82
C ASP A 41 9.31 20.01 -4.85
N LYS A 42 9.03 20.15 -3.56
CA LYS A 42 10.08 20.32 -2.54
C LYS A 42 10.77 18.99 -2.26
N MET A 43 10.05 17.88 -2.26
CA MET A 43 10.62 16.54 -2.10
C MET A 43 11.42 16.11 -3.33
N ALA A 44 10.90 16.33 -4.53
CA ALA A 44 11.58 16.08 -5.80
C ALA A 44 12.83 16.96 -5.92
N GLY A 45 12.74 18.26 -5.61
CA GLY A 45 13.89 19.16 -5.58
C GLY A 45 14.93 18.77 -4.53
N CYS A 46 14.52 18.31 -3.34
CA CYS A 46 15.44 17.80 -2.32
C CYS A 46 16.10 16.48 -2.73
N ALA A 47 15.34 15.54 -3.29
CA ALA A 47 15.85 14.25 -3.75
C ALA A 47 16.81 14.45 -4.94
N GLN A 48 16.45 15.31 -5.88
CA GLN A 48 17.30 15.65 -7.03
C GLN A 48 18.56 16.39 -6.60
N ARG A 49 18.46 17.36 -5.68
CA ARG A 49 19.63 18.06 -5.12
C ARG A 49 20.52 17.13 -4.30
N PHE A 50 19.95 16.16 -3.60
CA PHE A 50 20.68 15.14 -2.86
C PHE A 50 21.41 14.16 -3.81
N ALA A 51 20.73 13.70 -4.86
CA ALA A 51 21.29 12.83 -5.89
C ALA A 51 22.45 13.53 -6.65
N CYS A 52 22.29 14.80 -7.01
CA CYS A 52 23.35 15.56 -7.68
C CYS A 52 24.51 15.92 -6.76
N LYS A 53 24.26 16.18 -5.47
CA LYS A 53 25.31 16.60 -4.53
C LYS A 53 26.17 15.44 -4.03
N HIS A 54 25.59 14.25 -3.85
CA HIS A 54 26.30 13.08 -3.34
C HIS A 54 25.89 11.79 -4.08
N PRO A 55 26.31 11.61 -5.36
CA PRO A 55 25.92 10.46 -6.16
C PRO A 55 26.41 9.12 -5.58
N LYS A 56 27.57 9.11 -4.90
CA LYS A 56 28.10 7.90 -4.25
C LYS A 56 27.23 7.43 -3.08
N TRP A 57 26.71 8.35 -2.27
CA TRP A 57 25.80 8.03 -1.16
C TRP A 57 24.43 7.57 -1.66
N PHE A 58 23.89 8.25 -2.66
CA PHE A 58 22.64 7.85 -3.30
C PHE A 58 22.73 6.43 -3.88
N LEU A 59 23.80 6.16 -4.63
CA LEU A 59 24.05 4.85 -5.21
C LEU A 59 24.24 3.79 -4.12
N GLY A 60 24.97 4.09 -3.05
CA GLY A 60 25.15 3.19 -1.90
C GLY A 60 23.83 2.84 -1.20
N ILE A 61 22.91 3.81 -1.06
CA ILE A 61 21.59 3.59 -0.46
C ILE A 61 20.73 2.68 -1.33
N VAL A 62 20.62 2.98 -2.63
CA VAL A 62 19.81 2.17 -3.56
C VAL A 62 20.38 0.75 -3.67
N PHE A 63 21.70 0.65 -3.82
CA PHE A 63 22.39 -0.63 -3.90
C PHE A 63 22.26 -1.44 -2.61
N GLY A 64 22.37 -0.77 -1.45
CA GLY A 64 22.17 -1.37 -0.14
C GLY A 64 20.75 -1.89 0.07
N ILE A 65 19.72 -1.20 -0.45
CA ILE A 65 18.33 -1.70 -0.42
C ILE A 65 18.20 -2.98 -1.25
N VAL A 66 18.73 -3.00 -2.48
CA VAL A 66 18.68 -4.17 -3.35
C VAL A 66 19.42 -5.37 -2.74
N LEU A 67 20.64 -5.15 -2.24
CA LEU A 67 21.43 -6.15 -1.53
C LEU A 67 20.73 -6.62 -0.25
N GLY A 68 20.12 -5.71 0.50
CA GLY A 68 19.35 -6.04 1.69
C GLY A 68 18.14 -6.90 1.36
N CYS A 69 17.37 -6.57 0.32
CA CYS A 69 16.26 -7.39 -0.14
C CYS A 69 16.72 -8.78 -0.60
N LEU A 70 17.83 -8.84 -1.34
CA LEU A 70 18.41 -10.11 -1.78
C LEU A 70 18.90 -10.94 -0.58
N ALA A 71 19.62 -10.31 0.36
CA ALA A 71 20.11 -10.95 1.58
C ALA A 71 18.96 -11.45 2.46
N LEU A 72 17.88 -10.68 2.61
CA LEU A 72 16.68 -11.10 3.34
C LEU A 72 15.95 -12.24 2.63
N ASN A 73 15.90 -12.24 1.30
CA ASN A 73 15.31 -13.31 0.51
C ASN A 73 16.09 -14.62 0.67
N VAL A 74 17.42 -14.56 0.54
CA VAL A 74 18.32 -15.70 0.75
C VAL A 74 18.31 -16.14 2.21
N TYR A 75 18.37 -15.21 3.18
CA TYR A 75 18.28 -15.52 4.60
C TYR A 75 16.97 -16.23 4.94
N ARG A 76 15.84 -15.81 4.37
CA ARG A 76 14.57 -16.52 4.58
C ARG A 76 14.62 -17.95 4.03
N MET A 77 15.14 -18.15 2.82
CA MET A 77 15.29 -19.48 2.24
C MET A 77 16.26 -20.34 3.05
N VAL A 78 17.41 -19.80 3.41
CA VAL A 78 18.44 -20.47 4.21
C VAL A 78 17.94 -20.75 5.63
N SER A 79 17.21 -19.84 6.26
CA SER A 79 16.59 -20.06 7.57
C SER A 79 15.53 -21.16 7.52
N VAL A 80 14.82 -21.33 6.40
CA VAL A 80 13.86 -22.42 6.19
C VAL A 80 14.57 -23.75 5.89
N CYS A 81 15.73 -23.71 5.23
CA CYS A 81 16.51 -24.91 4.89
C CYS A 81 17.47 -25.38 5.99
N ILE A 82 18.05 -24.47 6.78
CA ILE A 82 18.98 -24.72 7.89
C ILE A 82 18.26 -24.96 9.21
N LEU A 83 16.97 -24.62 9.30
CA LEU A 83 16.08 -25.09 10.37
C LEU A 83 15.22 -26.28 9.91
N PRO A 84 15.79 -27.44 9.50
CA PRO A 84 15.01 -28.64 9.35
C PRO A 84 14.90 -29.32 10.73
N ASP A 85 14.33 -28.65 11.73
CA ASP A 85 13.64 -29.37 12.80
C ASP A 85 12.76 -28.46 13.66
N ASN A 86 11.63 -29.03 14.08
CA ASN A 86 10.67 -28.52 15.04
C ASN A 86 9.53 -27.61 14.53
N GLY A 87 8.75 -28.16 13.59
CA GLY A 87 7.30 -28.13 13.76
C GLY A 87 6.50 -27.30 12.75
N ARG A 88 5.68 -28.03 11.97
CA ARG A 88 4.44 -27.56 11.33
C ARG A 88 4.58 -26.78 10.02
N HIS A 89 5.19 -27.43 9.02
CA HIS A 89 4.54 -27.47 7.72
C HIS A 89 3.27 -28.35 7.85
N ALA A 90 2.21 -27.78 8.41
CA ALA A 90 0.89 -28.38 8.33
C ALA A 90 0.39 -28.19 6.89
N THR A 91 0.87 -29.04 5.99
CA THR A 91 0.35 -29.19 4.63
C THR A 91 -1.16 -29.39 4.74
N ALA A 92 -1.93 -28.60 3.98
CA ALA A 92 -3.40 -28.55 4.10
C ALA A 92 -4.09 -29.91 4.03
N THR A 93 -3.45 -30.90 3.40
CA THR A 93 -3.88 -32.29 3.31
C THR A 93 -3.86 -33.04 4.64
N GLU A 94 -2.82 -32.89 5.48
CA GLU A 94 -2.74 -33.59 6.77
C GLU A 94 -3.77 -33.04 7.78
N ARG A 95 -4.04 -31.73 7.75
CA ARG A 95 -5.10 -31.13 8.58
C ARG A 95 -6.48 -31.64 8.20
N GLN A 96 -6.72 -31.88 6.91
CA GLN A 96 -7.97 -32.48 6.45
C GLN A 96 -8.05 -33.95 6.83
N GLU A 97 -6.94 -34.70 6.80
CA GLU A 97 -6.89 -36.11 7.21
C GLU A 97 -7.18 -36.31 8.70
N ILE A 98 -6.62 -35.44 9.57
CA ILE A 98 -6.87 -35.50 11.01
C ILE A 98 -8.34 -35.13 11.32
N LEU A 99 -8.90 -34.14 10.62
CA LEU A 99 -10.31 -33.79 10.75
C LEU A 99 -11.24 -34.90 10.21
N LEU A 100 -10.87 -35.57 9.12
CA LEU A 100 -11.59 -36.73 8.58
C LEU A 100 -11.59 -37.90 9.57
N LYS A 101 -10.42 -38.24 10.13
CA LYS A 101 -10.32 -39.30 11.15
C LYS A 101 -11.06 -38.95 12.45
N GLN A 102 -11.09 -37.67 12.84
CA GLN A 102 -11.85 -37.24 14.02
C GLN A 102 -13.37 -37.18 13.76
N LYS A 103 -13.79 -36.96 12.50
CA LYS A 103 -15.19 -37.03 12.04
C LYS A 103 -15.66 -38.43 11.73
N GLN A 104 -14.84 -39.47 11.96
CA GLN A 104 -15.23 -40.87 11.91
C GLN A 104 -15.48 -41.38 13.34
N PRO A 105 -16.55 -40.96 14.05
CA PRO A 105 -17.03 -41.72 15.18
C PRO A 105 -17.65 -43.02 14.63
N MET A 106 -17.40 -44.11 15.36
CA MET A 106 -18.08 -45.41 15.30
C MET A 106 -19.35 -45.41 14.42
N ASN A 107 -19.20 -45.82 13.16
CA ASN A 107 -20.27 -46.48 12.39
C ASN A 107 -19.78 -47.88 12.01
N HIS A 108 -19.34 -48.61 13.03
CA HIS A 108 -19.15 -50.05 12.94
C HIS A 108 -19.38 -50.68 14.32
N ASP A 109 -20.55 -50.40 14.87
CA ASP A 109 -21.27 -51.37 15.68
C ASP A 109 -22.68 -51.34 15.09
N ASP A 110 -23.03 -52.37 14.33
CA ASP A 110 -24.40 -52.87 14.13
C ASP A 110 -24.38 -53.90 12.98
N GLY A 111 -24.41 -55.18 13.33
CA GLY A 111 -25.09 -56.20 12.51
C GLY A 111 -24.31 -57.48 12.19
N GLN A 112 -24.63 -58.53 12.96
CA GLN A 112 -24.64 -59.97 12.62
C GLN A 112 -23.26 -60.58 12.28
N ASP A 113 -22.80 -61.65 12.94
CA ASP A 113 -23.38 -63.02 12.94
C ASP A 113 -23.17 -63.77 14.28
#